data_AF-A0A8T1TGY7-F1
#
_entry.id   AF-A0A8T1TGY7-F1
#
_cell.length_a   1.000
_cell.length_b   1.000
_cell.length_c   1.000
_cell.angle_alpha   90.00
_cell.angle_beta   90.00
_cell.angle_gamma   90.00
#
_symmetry.space_group_name_H-M   'P 1'
#
loop_
_entity.id
_entity.type
_entity.pdbx_description
1 polymer ?
#
loop_
_entity_poly.entity_id
_entity_poly.type
_entity_poly.pdbx_seq_one_letter_code
_entity_poly.pdbx_strand_id
1 'polypeptide(L)'
;GSSYHQQGKLCTVYAVLQATIGRVLQGTVILHSVQTAEIMAVVVALDAAYLKSDIICSDSDWVIRALLNWMTVWIARDMTSADKLVAHAKYLVPAWRLAEARTDLLI
;
A
#
# COMPACT_ATOMS: atom_id res chain seq x y z
N GLY A 1 -3.43 -8.38 0.69
CA GLY A 1 -4.61 -7.97 -0.13
C GLY A 1 -5.16 -9.20 -0.81
N SER A 2 -6.39 -9.20 -1.33
CA SER A 2 -6.96 -10.38 -1.98
C SER A 2 -7.75 -10.05 -3.23
N SER A 3 -7.73 -10.94 -4.21
CA SER A 3 -8.57 -10.88 -5.41
C SER A 3 -9.19 -12.26 -5.66
N TYR A 4 -10.50 -12.31 -5.77
CA TYR A 4 -11.27 -13.55 -5.94
C TYR A 4 -12.52 -13.29 -6.76
N HIS A 5 -13.12 -14.37 -7.30
CA HIS A 5 -14.40 -14.27 -7.99
C HIS A 5 -15.55 -14.48 -6.99
N GLN A 6 -16.53 -13.59 -7.01
CA GLN A 6 -17.76 -13.71 -6.22
C GLN A 6 -18.96 -13.50 -7.15
N GLN A 7 -19.85 -14.49 -7.24
CA GLN A 7 -21.04 -14.44 -8.10
C GLN A 7 -20.72 -14.06 -9.56
N GLY A 8 -19.61 -14.60 -10.09
CA GLY A 8 -19.17 -14.34 -11.48
C GLY A 8 -18.52 -12.96 -11.69
N LYS A 9 -18.35 -12.15 -10.65
CA LYS A 9 -17.66 -10.85 -10.71
C LYS A 9 -16.31 -10.95 -10.02
N LEU A 10 -15.30 -10.29 -10.60
CA LEU A 10 -14.01 -10.14 -9.96
C LEU A 10 -14.15 -9.14 -8.80
N CYS A 11 -13.72 -9.55 -7.60
CA CYS A 11 -13.73 -8.74 -6.41
C CYS A 11 -12.30 -8.63 -5.90
N THR A 12 -11.86 -7.41 -5.61
CA THR A 12 -10.53 -7.16 -5.06
C THR A 12 -10.68 -6.33 -3.81
N VAL A 13 -10.08 -6.80 -2.72
CA VAL A 13 -10.28 -6.25 -1.37
C VAL A 13 -8.96 -6.09 -0.64
N TYR A 14 -8.90 -5.07 0.20
CA TYR A 14 -7.82 -4.89 1.17
C TYR A 14 -8.38 -5.03 2.58
N ALA A 15 -7.50 -5.41 3.50
CA ALA A 15 -7.78 -5.39 4.93
C ALA A 15 -6.52 -5.03 5.70
N VAL A 16 -6.68 -4.33 6.82
CA VAL A 16 -5.65 -3.96 7.78
C VAL A 16 -6.17 -4.29 9.17
N LEU A 17 -5.38 -5.00 9.96
CA LEU A 17 -5.69 -5.34 11.33
C LEU A 17 -4.81 -4.52 12.28
N GLN A 18 -5.42 -3.76 13.17
CA GLN A 18 -4.74 -3.22 14.35
C GLN A 18 -4.68 -4.30 15.43
N ALA A 19 -3.53 -4.96 15.57
CA ALA A 19 -3.38 -6.08 16.49
C ALA A 19 -3.74 -5.72 17.95
N THR A 20 -3.35 -4.52 18.42
CA THR A 20 -3.52 -4.12 19.83
C THR A 20 -4.98 -4.01 20.27
N ILE A 21 -5.88 -3.57 19.40
CA ILE A 21 -7.30 -3.36 19.74
C ILE A 21 -8.25 -4.25 18.92
N GLY A 22 -7.70 -5.14 18.08
CA GLY A 22 -8.47 -6.04 17.22
C GLY A 22 -9.29 -5.35 16.13
N ARG A 23 -9.08 -4.06 15.86
CA ARG A 23 -9.86 -3.31 14.87
C ARG A 23 -9.42 -3.66 13.45
N VAL A 24 -10.39 -3.97 12.60
CA VAL A 24 -10.17 -4.25 11.18
C VAL A 24 -10.67 -3.08 10.35
N LEU A 25 -9.82 -2.59 9.46
CA LEU A 25 -10.20 -1.71 8.35
C LEU A 25 -10.19 -2.55 7.08
N GLN A 26 -11.27 -2.51 6.30
CA GLN A 26 -11.35 -3.26 5.05
C GLN A 26 -12.15 -2.48 4.02
N GLY A 27 -11.88 -2.73 2.74
CA GLY A 27 -12.58 -2.10 1.64
C GLY A 27 -12.31 -2.78 0.31
N THR A 28 -13.04 -2.34 -0.71
CA THR A 28 -12.89 -2.82 -2.08
C THR A 28 -11.96 -1.92 -2.89
N VAL A 29 -11.33 -2.50 -3.91
CA VAL A 29 -10.48 -1.80 -4.87
C VAL A 29 -11.08 -1.93 -6.25
N ILE A 30 -11.30 -0.78 -6.91
CA ILE A 30 -11.92 -0.70 -8.24
C ILE A 30 -11.01 -1.29 -9.33
N LEU A 31 -9.70 -1.05 -9.23
CA LEU A 31 -8.73 -1.72 -10.12
C LEU A 31 -8.42 -3.11 -9.58
N HIS A 32 -8.94 -4.10 -10.29
CA HIS A 32 -8.84 -5.50 -9.90
C HIS A 32 -7.43 -6.06 -10.07
N SER A 33 -6.56 -5.76 -9.11
CA SER A 33 -5.23 -6.32 -8.98
C SER A 33 -4.94 -6.56 -7.50
N VAL A 34 -4.46 -7.78 -7.19
CA VAL A 34 -4.04 -8.15 -5.83
C VAL A 34 -3.01 -7.16 -5.30
N GLN A 35 -2.02 -6.80 -6.13
CA GLN A 35 -0.97 -5.85 -5.78
C GLN A 35 -1.55 -4.47 -5.45
N THR A 36 -2.55 -4.01 -6.22
CA THR A 36 -3.21 -2.74 -5.90
C THR A 36 -3.88 -2.79 -4.52
N ALA A 37 -4.55 -3.89 -4.18
CA ALA A 37 -5.14 -4.05 -2.87
C ALA A 37 -4.11 -4.16 -1.74
N GLU A 38 -2.95 -4.75 -2.01
CA GLU A 38 -1.85 -4.76 -1.04
C GLU A 38 -1.29 -3.36 -0.81
N ILE A 39 -1.08 -2.57 -1.86
CA ILE A 39 -0.65 -1.17 -1.72
C ILE A 39 -1.72 -0.34 -0.98
N MET A 40 -3.00 -0.51 -1.32
CA MET A 40 -4.10 0.19 -0.65
C MET A 40 -4.21 -0.16 0.83
N ALA A 41 -3.92 -1.41 1.23
CA ALA A 41 -3.84 -1.77 2.64
C ALA A 41 -2.79 -0.92 3.37
N VAL A 42 -1.61 -0.71 2.76
CA VAL A 42 -0.55 0.12 3.33
C VAL A 42 -0.96 1.60 3.38
N VAL A 43 -1.57 2.13 2.31
CA VAL A 43 -2.10 3.51 2.31
C VAL A 43 -3.07 3.73 3.46
N VAL A 44 -4.04 2.83 3.64
CA VAL A 44 -5.03 2.93 4.72
C VAL A 44 -4.38 2.78 6.09
N ALA A 45 -3.36 1.93 6.21
CA ALA A 45 -2.61 1.77 7.45
C ALA A 45 -1.86 3.07 7.83
N LEU A 46 -1.25 3.74 6.84
CA LEU A 46 -0.51 4.99 7.01
C LEU A 46 -1.41 6.21 7.20
N ASP A 47 -2.61 6.24 6.60
CA ASP A 47 -3.55 7.36 6.72
C ASP A 47 -4.34 7.32 8.04
N ALA A 48 -4.60 6.13 8.58
CA ALA A 48 -5.37 6.01 9.82
C ALA A 48 -4.61 6.58 11.03
N ALA A 49 -5.05 7.74 11.50
CA ALA A 49 -4.45 8.48 12.62
C ALA A 49 -4.39 7.70 13.95
N TYR A 50 -5.23 6.67 14.13
CA TYR A 50 -5.23 5.81 15.32
C TYR A 50 -4.32 4.58 15.18
N LEU A 51 -3.83 4.29 13.97
CA LEU A 51 -2.74 3.36 13.72
C LEU A 51 -1.40 4.09 13.94
N LYS A 52 -1.21 4.66 15.13
CA LYS A 52 0.10 5.18 15.60
C LYS A 52 1.10 4.05 15.88
N SER A 53 0.95 2.91 15.21
CA SER A 53 1.95 1.86 15.24
C SER A 53 3.11 2.31 14.35
N ASP A 54 4.32 2.27 14.90
CA ASP A 54 5.54 2.53 14.14
C ASP A 54 5.83 1.39 13.15
N ILE A 55 5.16 0.24 13.32
CA ILE A 55 5.38 -0.96 12.52
C ILE A 55 4.12 -1.32 11.74
N ILE A 56 4.26 -1.44 10.42
CA ILE A 56 3.28 -2.01 9.51
C ILE A 56 3.85 -3.33 8.98
N CYS A 57 3.13 -4.43 9.18
CA CYS A 57 3.49 -5.74 8.65
C CYS A 57 2.69 -6.01 7.36
N SER A 58 3.36 -6.55 6.35
CA SER A 58 2.74 -7.04 5.13
C SER A 58 3.30 -8.42 4.79
N ASP A 59 2.49 -9.27 4.18
CA ASP A 59 2.90 -10.56 3.62
C ASP A 59 3.32 -10.47 2.14
N SER A 60 3.16 -9.29 1.52
CA SER A 60 3.53 -9.04 0.13
C SER A 60 4.99 -8.62 0.02
N ASP A 61 5.85 -9.56 -0.38
CA ASP A 61 7.27 -9.29 -0.67
C ASP A 61 7.43 -8.17 -1.72
N TRP A 62 6.54 -8.12 -2.71
CA TRP A 62 6.57 -7.08 -3.74
C TRP A 62 6.33 -5.69 -3.15
N VAL A 63 5.30 -5.51 -2.30
CA VAL A 63 4.99 -4.21 -1.68
C VAL A 63 6.10 -3.79 -0.72
N ILE A 64 6.64 -4.74 0.06
CA ILE A 64 7.77 -4.48 0.96
C ILE A 64 8.97 -3.96 0.16
N ARG A 65 9.39 -4.67 -0.89
CA ARG A 65 10.53 -4.24 -1.72
C ARG A 65 10.26 -2.94 -2.45
N ALA A 66 9.04 -2.74 -2.95
CA ALA A 66 8.67 -1.50 -3.61
C ALA A 66 8.90 -0.32 -2.69
N LEU A 67 8.30 -0.33 -1.50
CA LEU A 67 8.37 0.78 -0.55
C LEU A 67 9.76 0.93 0.07
N LEU A 68 10.45 -0.15 0.44
CA LEU A 68 11.72 -0.02 1.16
C LEU A 68 12.95 0.12 0.25
N ASN A 69 12.92 -0.46 -0.96
CA ASN A 69 14.13 -0.58 -1.79
C ASN A 69 14.03 0.18 -3.10
N TRP A 70 12.84 0.25 -3.72
CA TRP A 70 12.71 0.73 -5.10
C TRP A 70 12.18 2.16 -5.19
N MET A 71 11.35 2.60 -4.24
CA MET A 71 10.70 3.91 -4.30
C MET A 71 11.69 5.07 -4.40
N THR A 72 12.81 5.04 -3.67
CA THR A 72 13.82 6.11 -3.74
C THR A 72 14.37 6.29 -5.17
N VAL A 73 14.66 5.17 -5.85
CA VAL A 73 15.14 5.17 -7.24
C VAL A 73 14.04 5.59 -8.20
N TRP A 74 12.81 5.11 -7.99
CA TRP A 74 11.68 5.45 -8.86
C TRP A 74 11.27 6.90 -8.74
N ILE A 75 11.22 7.48 -7.54
CA ILE A 75 10.94 8.90 -7.31
C ILE A 75 12.00 9.77 -7.99
N ALA A 76 13.28 9.43 -7.87
CA ALA A 76 14.37 10.14 -8.55
C ALA A 76 14.30 10.08 -10.09
N ARG A 77 13.50 9.15 -10.64
CA ARG A 77 13.27 8.95 -12.08
C ARG A 77 11.83 9.26 -12.49
N ASP A 78 11.13 10.11 -11.73
CA ASP A 78 9.74 10.51 -11.99
C ASP A 78 8.79 9.31 -12.19
N MET A 79 8.96 8.28 -11.37
CA MET A 79 8.22 7.01 -11.41
C MET A 79 8.32 6.28 -12.77
N THR A 80 9.45 6.41 -13.45
CA THR A 80 9.72 5.76 -14.73
C THR A 80 10.75 4.64 -14.57
N SER A 81 10.44 3.45 -15.12
CA SER A 81 11.35 2.32 -15.24
C SER A 81 12.39 2.56 -16.35
N ALA A 82 12.90 1.49 -16.99
CA ALA A 82 13.79 1.62 -18.14
C ALA A 82 13.07 2.21 -19.38
N ASP A 83 11.79 1.92 -19.55
CA ASP A 83 11.05 2.12 -20.80
C ASP A 83 9.62 2.65 -20.63
N LYS A 84 9.06 2.63 -19.41
CA LYS A 84 7.66 2.97 -19.17
C LYS A 84 7.43 3.46 -17.74
N LEU A 85 6.21 3.91 -17.46
CA LEU A 85 5.80 4.21 -16.09
C LEU A 85 5.80 2.96 -15.23
N VAL A 86 6.26 3.12 -13.98
CA VAL A 86 6.22 2.07 -12.97
C VAL A 86 4.77 1.63 -12.73
N ALA A 87 4.54 0.31 -12.71
CA ALA A 87 3.23 -0.25 -12.43
C ALA A 87 2.71 0.25 -11.08
N HIS A 88 1.43 0.61 -11.03
CA HIS A 88 0.75 1.09 -9.81
C HIS A 88 1.34 2.38 -9.22
N ALA A 89 2.13 3.15 -9.97
CA ALA A 89 2.73 4.41 -9.50
C ALA A 89 1.72 5.35 -8.83
N LYS A 90 0.49 5.42 -9.35
CA LYS A 90 -0.61 6.24 -8.78
C LYS A 90 -1.01 5.88 -7.34
N TYR A 91 -0.70 4.67 -6.89
CA TYR A 91 -0.96 4.20 -5.51
C TYR A 91 0.31 4.19 -4.66
N LEU A 92 1.45 3.88 -5.28
CA LEU A 92 2.75 3.89 -4.61
C LEU A 92 3.17 5.29 -4.16
N VAL A 93 2.97 6.32 -5.00
CA VAL A 93 3.36 7.69 -4.65
C VAL A 93 2.61 8.21 -3.41
N PRO A 94 1.28 8.08 -3.30
CA PRO A 94 0.58 8.41 -2.05
C PRO A 94 1.08 7.63 -0.83
N ALA A 95 1.30 6.32 -0.97
CA ALA A 95 1.82 5.50 0.13
C ALA A 95 3.19 5.99 0.61
N TRP A 96 4.10 6.29 -0.32
CA TRP A 96 5.42 6.80 -0.04
C TRP A 96 5.38 8.16 0.68
N ARG A 97 4.59 9.11 0.18
CA ARG A 97 4.44 10.44 0.80
C ARG A 97 3.89 10.36 2.22
N LEU A 98 2.92 9.46 2.47
CA LEU A 98 2.38 9.24 3.81
C LEU A 98 3.44 8.64 4.75
N ALA A 99 4.30 7.75 4.24
CA ALA A 99 5.39 7.16 5.02
C ALA A 99 6.47 8.20 5.37
N GLU A 100 6.86 9.05 4.40
CA GLU A 100 7.78 10.18 4.64
C GLU A 100 7.22 11.13 5.70
N ALA A 101 5.96 11.56 5.55
CA ALA A 101 5.32 12.47 6.50
C ALA A 101 5.25 11.91 7.93
N ARG A 102 5.14 10.59 8.10
CA ARG A 102 5.22 9.95 9.43
C ARG A 102 6.63 9.90 10.00
N THR A 103 7.65 9.84 9.14
CA THR A 103 9.05 9.82 9.54
C THR A 103 9.51 11.21 9.99
N ASP A 104 9.07 12.26 9.29
CA ASP A 104 9.37 13.66 9.63
C ASP A 104 8.73 14.12 10.95
N LEU A 105 7.68 13.43 11.43
CA LEU A 105 7.06 13.68 12.73
C LEU A 105 7.85 13.11 13.91
N LEU A 106 8.95 12.40 13.66
CA LEU A 106 9.82 11.78 14.68
C LEU A 106 11.13 12.55 14.91
N ILE A 107 11.31 13.73 14.29
CA ILE A 107 12.49 14.61 14.42
C ILE A 107 12.14 15.85 15.25
#